data_AF-A0A7S3N4C2-F1
#
_entry.id   AF-A0A7S3N4C2-F1
#
_cell.length_a   1.000
_cell.length_b   1.000
_cell.length_c   1.000
_cell.angle_alpha   90.00
_cell.angle_beta   90.00
_cell.angle_gamma   90.00
#
_symmetry.space_group_name_H-M   'P 1'
#
loop_
_entity.id
_entity.type
_entity.pdbx_description
1 polymer ?
#
loop_
_entity_poly.entity_id
_entity_poly.type
_entity_poly.pdbx_seq_one_letter_code
_entity_poly.pdbx_strand_id
1 'polypeptide(L)'
;KGSQQIERLSFFLLIVFLMCHLIGCLWIFVAITVGDPDVPDSTWIEKGNYQDMSTMELYATATYFTMQTLTTVGYGDIALANSAERVFCIFIQLTGVISFSFTSGSLTNIITNQD
;
A
#
# COMPACT_ATOMS: atom_id res chain seq x y z
N LYS A 1 0.62 14.28 -29.21
CA LYS A 1 -0.40 13.37 -28.63
C LYS A 1 0.23 12.41 -27.61
N GLY A 2 1.25 11.64 -27.99
CA GLY A 2 1.98 10.77 -27.04
C GLY A 2 2.61 11.50 -25.84
N SER A 3 3.20 12.69 -26.04
CA SER A 3 3.80 13.47 -24.93
C SER A 3 2.80 13.83 -23.82
N GLN A 4 1.56 14.19 -24.17
CA GLN A 4 0.51 14.52 -23.20
C GLN A 4 -0.01 13.27 -22.44
N GLN A 5 -0.01 12.10 -23.08
CA GLN A 5 -0.40 10.84 -22.42
C GLN A 5 0.67 10.39 -21.42
N ILE A 6 1.95 10.51 -21.80
CA ILE A 6 3.09 10.22 -20.93
C ILE A 6 3.11 11.18 -19.73
N GLU A 7 2.86 12.47 -19.94
CA GLU A 7 2.77 13.45 -18.85
C GLU A 7 1.70 13.06 -17.82
N ARG A 8 0.49 12.73 -18.27
CA ARG A 8 -0.60 12.27 -17.39
C ARG A 8 -0.24 11.00 -16.61
N LEU A 9 0.38 10.03 -17.27
CA LEU A 9 0.82 8.81 -16.63
C LEU A 9 1.91 9.08 -15.58
N SER A 10 2.88 9.94 -15.88
CA SER A 10 3.93 10.34 -14.92
C SER A 10 3.35 11.02 -13.69
N PHE A 11 2.41 11.95 -13.85
CA PHE A 11 1.71 12.57 -12.72
C PHE A 11 0.92 11.54 -11.91
N PHE A 12 0.25 10.60 -12.56
CA PHE A 12 -0.47 9.52 -11.88
C PHE A 12 0.48 8.62 -11.07
N LEU A 13 1.60 8.21 -11.63
CA LEU A 13 2.61 7.41 -10.93
C LEU A 13 3.21 8.14 -9.72
N LEU A 14 3.42 9.45 -9.83
CA LEU A 14 3.84 10.28 -8.69
C LEU A 14 2.78 10.30 -7.58
N ILE A 15 1.50 10.41 -7.95
CA ILE A 15 0.38 10.34 -6.98
C ILE A 15 0.36 8.96 -6.31
N VAL A 16 0.53 7.87 -7.06
CA VAL A 16 0.61 6.51 -6.50
C VAL A 16 1.77 6.40 -5.51
N PHE A 17 2.95 6.94 -5.83
CA PHE A 17 4.09 6.95 -4.91
C PHE A 17 3.78 7.71 -3.60
N LEU A 18 3.15 8.87 -3.69
CA LEU A 18 2.71 9.63 -2.52
C LEU A 18 1.64 8.87 -1.71
N MET A 19 0.71 8.19 -2.39
CA MET A 19 -0.28 7.33 -1.74
C MET A 19 0.39 6.16 -1.02
N CYS A 20 1.44 5.55 -1.57
CA CYS A 20 2.20 4.50 -0.88
C CYS A 20 2.79 5.00 0.44
N HIS A 21 3.39 6.20 0.44
CA HIS A 21 3.91 6.82 1.66
C HIS A 21 2.79 7.08 2.68
N LEU A 22 1.70 7.72 2.25
CA LEU A 22 0.58 8.06 3.13
C LEU A 22 -0.10 6.81 3.71
N ILE A 23 -0.36 5.80 2.89
CA ILE A 23 -0.95 4.53 3.31
C ILE A 23 0.00 3.78 4.25
N GLY A 24 1.30 3.73 3.97
CA GLY A 24 2.29 3.11 4.86
C GLY A 24 2.36 3.77 6.24
N CYS A 25 2.35 5.10 6.28
CA CYS A 25 2.27 5.86 7.53
C CYS A 25 0.95 5.60 8.28
N LEU A 26 -0.18 5.59 7.56
CA LEU A 26 -1.48 5.26 8.14
C LEU A 26 -1.53 3.83 8.66
N TRP A 27 -0.85 2.88 8.01
CA TRP A 27 -0.80 1.48 8.44
C TRP A 27 -0.10 1.30 9.79
N ILE A 28 1.00 2.03 10.00
CA ILE A 28 1.67 2.11 11.31
C ILE A 28 0.77 2.81 12.33
N PHE A 29 0.16 3.94 11.95
CA PHE A 29 -0.71 4.70 12.84
C PHE A 29 -1.92 3.89 13.33
N VAL A 30 -2.56 3.12 12.43
CA VAL A 30 -3.66 2.23 12.78
C VAL A 30 -3.20 1.22 13.82
N ALA A 31 -2.08 0.53 13.61
CA ALA A 31 -1.58 -0.44 14.59
C ALA A 31 -1.32 0.20 15.96
N ILE A 32 -0.67 1.36 16.02
CA ILE A 32 -0.40 2.04 17.29
C ILE A 32 -1.71 2.45 18.01
N THR A 33 -2.73 2.86 17.26
CA THR A 33 -3.99 3.36 17.85
C THR A 33 -4.97 2.28 18.26
N VAL A 34 -4.96 1.13 17.58
CA VAL A 34 -5.87 0.02 17.86
C VAL A 34 -5.25 -1.09 18.71
N GLY A 35 -3.95 -1.00 18.99
CA GLY A 35 -3.24 -1.95 19.85
C GLY A 35 -3.81 -1.98 21.26
N ASP A 36 -3.91 -3.18 21.81
CA ASP A 36 -4.42 -3.44 23.14
C ASP A 36 -3.32 -4.11 23.98
N PRO A 37 -2.77 -3.43 25.01
CA PRO A 37 -1.65 -3.96 25.79
C PRO A 37 -2.01 -5.21 26.58
N ASP A 38 -3.29 -5.49 26.81
CA ASP A 38 -3.75 -6.66 27.54
C ASP A 38 -3.95 -7.89 26.62
N VAL A 39 -3.83 -7.71 25.30
CA VAL A 39 -4.04 -8.75 24.30
C VAL A 39 -2.73 -9.03 23.55
N PRO A 40 -2.15 -10.23 23.67
CA PRO A 40 -0.98 -10.61 22.88
C PRO A 40 -1.29 -10.58 21.38
N ASP A 41 -0.31 -10.17 20.57
CA ASP A 41 -0.42 -10.11 19.11
C ASP A 41 -1.64 -9.29 18.63
N SER A 42 -1.96 -8.19 19.33
CA SER A 42 -3.15 -7.37 19.07
C SER A 42 -3.11 -6.66 17.71
N THR A 43 -1.90 -6.47 17.15
CA THR A 43 -1.65 -5.75 15.90
C THR A 43 -0.68 -6.52 15.00
N TRP A 44 -0.60 -6.13 13.72
CA TRP A 44 0.39 -6.67 12.78
C TRP A 44 1.84 -6.44 13.24
N ILE A 45 2.10 -5.38 14.02
CA ILE A 45 3.43 -5.06 14.55
C ILE A 45 3.80 -6.06 15.65
N GLU A 46 2.90 -6.34 16.59
CA GLU A 46 3.13 -7.32 17.66
C GLU A 46 3.23 -8.72 17.10
N LYS A 47 2.25 -9.12 16.28
CA LYS A 47 2.18 -10.44 15.66
C LYS A 47 3.38 -10.75 14.77
N GLY A 48 3.96 -9.73 14.15
CA GLY A 48 5.16 -9.84 13.33
C GLY A 48 6.48 -9.75 14.11
N ASN A 49 6.45 -9.47 15.42
CA ASN A 49 7.61 -9.16 16.24
C ASN A 49 8.43 -7.95 15.70
N TYR A 50 7.74 -6.90 15.28
CA TYR A 50 8.33 -5.69 14.70
C TYR A 50 8.48 -4.52 15.70
N GLN A 51 8.16 -4.75 16.97
CA GLN A 51 8.11 -3.72 18.03
C GLN A 51 9.46 -3.03 18.26
N ASP A 52 10.55 -3.79 18.14
CA ASP A 52 11.91 -3.31 18.42
C ASP A 52 12.64 -2.80 17.17
N MET A 53 11.95 -2.72 16.02
CA MET A 53 12.54 -2.19 14.79
C MET A 53 12.83 -0.69 14.89
N SER A 54 13.88 -0.23 14.21
CA SER A 54 14.08 1.21 14.03
C SER A 54 12.91 1.82 13.23
N THR A 55 12.68 3.13 13.39
CA THR A 55 11.59 3.82 12.67
C THR A 55 11.67 3.62 11.16
N MET A 56 12.88 3.62 10.59
CA MET A 56 13.08 3.45 9.15
C MET A 56 12.76 2.01 8.70
N GLU A 57 13.14 1.01 9.49
CA GLU A 57 12.82 -0.39 9.20
C GLU A 57 11.33 -0.65 9.30
N LEU A 58 10.66 -0.15 10.35
CA LEU A 58 9.22 -0.27 10.50
C LEU A 58 8.48 0.43 9.34
N TYR A 59 8.93 1.62 8.95
CA TYR A 59 8.43 2.35 7.78
C TYR A 59 8.62 1.56 6.47
N ALA A 60 9.80 0.97 6.27
CA ALA A 60 10.09 0.15 5.10
C ALA A 60 9.18 -1.08 5.05
N THR A 61 8.97 -1.76 6.18
CA THR A 61 8.07 -2.91 6.31
C THR A 61 6.61 -2.53 6.00
N ALA A 62 6.13 -1.40 6.54
CA ALA A 62 4.78 -0.92 6.26
C ALA A 62 4.59 -0.48 4.79
N THR A 63 5.60 0.15 4.21
CA THR A 63 5.60 0.53 2.78
C THR A 63 5.66 -0.70 1.89
N TYR A 64 6.43 -1.72 2.27
CA TYR A 64 6.49 -3.01 1.61
C TYR A 64 5.13 -3.70 1.61
N PHE A 65 4.43 -3.76 2.75
CA PHE A 65 3.04 -4.25 2.83
C PHE A 65 2.10 -3.49 1.88
N THR A 66 2.23 -2.15 1.89
CA THR A 66 1.42 -1.26 1.05
C THR A 66 1.66 -1.55 -0.44
N MET A 67 2.93 -1.67 -0.84
CA MET A 67 3.31 -2.01 -2.21
C MET A 67 2.80 -3.38 -2.61
N GLN A 68 2.99 -4.41 -1.77
CA GLN A 68 2.45 -5.75 -2.02
C GLN A 68 0.94 -5.73 -2.27
N THR A 69 0.21 -4.91 -1.51
CA THR A 69 -1.25 -4.78 -1.63
C THR A 69 -1.64 -4.03 -2.92
N LEU A 70 -1.02 -2.89 -3.19
CA LEU A 70 -1.33 -2.05 -4.36
C LEU A 70 -0.98 -2.75 -5.68
N THR A 71 0.13 -3.50 -5.69
CA THR A 71 0.60 -4.27 -6.85
C THR A 71 0.00 -5.67 -6.91
N THR A 72 -0.85 -6.04 -5.96
CA THR A 72 -1.52 -7.35 -5.86
C THR A 72 -0.56 -8.55 -5.76
N VAL A 73 0.69 -8.32 -5.36
CA VAL A 73 1.70 -9.39 -5.18
C VAL A 73 1.37 -10.26 -3.96
N GLY A 74 1.17 -9.62 -2.80
CA GLY A 74 0.70 -10.27 -1.56
C GLY A 74 1.41 -11.57 -1.17
N TYR A 75 2.68 -11.50 -0.73
CA TYR A 75 3.44 -12.65 -0.23
C TYR A 75 2.84 -13.28 1.04
N GLY A 76 2.06 -12.52 1.81
CA GLY A 76 1.35 -13.02 2.99
C GLY A 76 2.23 -13.18 4.24
N ASP A 77 3.41 -12.57 4.24
CA ASP A 77 4.37 -12.54 5.34
C ASP A 77 3.96 -11.59 6.47
N ILE A 78 3.20 -10.54 6.15
CA ILE A 78 2.62 -9.61 7.13
C ILE A 78 1.15 -9.98 7.35
N ALA A 79 0.86 -10.51 8.53
CA ALA A 79 -0.46 -10.99 8.89
C ALA A 79 -1.27 -9.98 9.71
N LEU A 80 -2.53 -9.80 9.34
CA LEU A 80 -3.48 -9.01 10.11
C LEU A 80 -3.79 -9.67 11.45
N ALA A 81 -3.96 -8.87 12.50
CA ALA A 81 -4.29 -9.33 13.83
C ALA A 81 -5.76 -9.10 14.17
N ASN A 82 -6.30 -7.91 13.86
CA ASN A 82 -7.62 -7.48 14.33
C ASN A 82 -8.57 -7.02 13.21
N SER A 83 -9.83 -6.76 13.58
CA SER A 83 -10.88 -6.35 12.63
C SER A 83 -10.67 -4.94 12.05
N ALA A 84 -10.10 -4.01 12.81
CA ALA A 84 -9.83 -2.65 12.33
C ALA A 84 -8.78 -2.67 11.22
N GLU A 85 -7.72 -3.46 11.40
CA GLU A 85 -6.70 -3.72 10.39
C GLU A 85 -7.27 -4.37 9.12
N ARG A 86 -8.21 -5.32 9.26
CA ARG A 86 -8.92 -5.93 8.12
C ARG A 86 -9.73 -4.92 7.35
N VAL A 87 -10.50 -4.07 8.04
CA VAL A 87 -11.29 -3.01 7.40
C VAL A 87 -10.39 -2.03 6.66
N PHE A 88 -9.29 -1.60 7.29
CA PHE A 88 -8.31 -0.74 6.63
C PHE A 88 -7.71 -1.39 5.37
N CYS A 89 -7.33 -2.66 5.44
CA CYS A 89 -6.80 -3.40 4.30
C CYS A 89 -7.78 -3.50 3.12
N ILE A 90 -9.08 -3.65 3.39
CA ILE A 90 -10.11 -3.66 2.33
C ILE A 90 -10.06 -2.34 1.53
N PHE A 91 -9.95 -1.20 2.21
CA PHE A 91 -9.86 0.10 1.53
C PHE A 91 -8.58 0.25 0.70
N ILE A 92 -7.44 -0.24 1.19
CA ILE A 92 -6.17 -0.22 0.44
C ILE A 92 -6.27 -1.11 -0.80
N GLN A 93 -6.84 -2.31 -0.67
CA GLN A 93 -7.02 -3.24 -1.80
C GLN A 93 -7.88 -2.62 -2.91
N LEU A 94 -8.99 -1.95 -2.56
CA LEU A 94 -9.82 -1.23 -3.51
C LEU A 94 -9.03 -0.14 -4.25
N THR A 95 -8.23 0.64 -3.50
CA THR A 95 -7.36 1.68 -4.06
C THR A 95 -6.31 1.08 -5.01
N GLY A 96 -5.75 -0.08 -4.66
CA GLY A 96 -4.80 -0.82 -5.47
C GLY A 96 -5.39 -1.26 -6.82
N VAL A 97 -6.55 -1.91 -6.79
CA VAL A 97 -7.22 -2.39 -8.01
C VAL A 97 -7.57 -1.23 -8.95
N ILE A 98 -8.06 -0.10 -8.42
CA ILE A 98 -8.36 1.10 -9.22
C ILE A 98 -7.07 1.64 -9.86
N SER A 99 -5.99 1.73 -9.08
CA SER A 99 -4.71 2.28 -9.55
C SER A 99 -4.04 1.41 -10.61
N PHE A 100 -4.07 0.10 -10.41
CA PHE A 100 -3.56 -0.88 -11.36
C PHE A 100 -4.34 -0.83 -12.68
N SER A 101 -5.68 -0.81 -12.60
CA SER A 101 -6.57 -0.74 -13.77
C SER A 101 -6.31 0.52 -14.59
N PHE A 102 -6.16 1.69 -13.93
CA PHE A 102 -5.86 2.94 -14.61
C PHE A 102 -4.50 2.93 -15.30
N THR A 103 -3.46 2.42 -14.62
CA THR A 103 -2.10 2.34 -15.16
C THR A 103 -2.05 1.41 -16.38
N SER A 104 -2.65 0.23 -16.28
CA SER A 104 -2.72 -0.74 -17.38
C SER A 104 -3.46 -0.17 -18.59
N GLY A 105 -4.65 0.41 -18.38
CA GLY A 105 -5.42 1.03 -19.47
C GLY A 105 -4.72 2.23 -20.12
N SER A 106 -4.00 3.03 -19.33
CA SER A 106 -3.19 4.14 -19.86
C SER A 106 -2.02 3.64 -20.70
N LEU A 107 -1.36 2.56 -20.27
CA LEU A 107 -0.25 1.94 -21.01
C LEU A 107 -0.73 1.36 -22.35
N THR A 108 -1.83 0.61 -22.36
CA THR A 108 -2.43 0.07 -23.59
C THR A 108 -2.76 1.20 -24.57
N ASN A 109 -3.37 2.29 -24.08
CA ASN A 109 -3.66 3.45 -24.93
C ASN A 109 -2.40 4.08 -25.52
N ILE A 110 -1.30 4.18 -24.77
CA ILE A 110 -0.04 4.74 -25.31
C ILE A 110 0.48 3.86 -26.44
N ILE A 111 0.52 2.54 -26.23
CA ILE A 111 1.04 1.57 -27.23
C ILE A 111 0.19 1.63 -28.50
N THR A 112 -1.13 1.56 -28.39
CA THR A 112 -2.03 1.57 -29.56
C THR A 112 -2.02 2.90 -30.33
N ASN A 113 -1.62 4.02 -29.70
CA ASN A 113 -1.48 5.31 -30.38
C ASN A 113 -0.05 5.58 -30.90
N GLN A 114 0.89 4.66 -30.68
CA GLN A 114 2.26 4.72 -31.24
C GLN A 114 2.39 3.96 -32.57
N ASP A 115 1.48 3.04 -32.87
CA ASP A 115 1.24 2.49 -34.21
C ASP A 115 0.40 3.45 -35.06
#